data_AF-A0A0F8XCQ2-F1
#
_entry.id   AF-A0A0F8XCQ2-F1
#
_cell.length_a   1.000
_cell.length_b   1.000
_cell.length_c   1.000
_cell.angle_alpha   90.00
_cell.angle_beta   90.00
_cell.angle_gamma   90.00
#
_symmetry.space_group_name_H-M   'P 1'
#
loop_
_entity.id
_entity.type
_entity.pdbx_description
1 polymer ?
#
loop_
_entity_poly.entity_id
_entity_poly.type
_entity_poly.pdbx_seq_one_letter_code
_entity_poly.pdbx_strand_id
1 'polypeptide(L)'
;RGIGRDPEQLRKISRLTGLNIIAGCGYYTQDTHPADMDKKTVDEIKDEMVSEIKNGIPWTGVRAGVIGELGTSDIIYPNEKKVLTAGAKAHAETGTGIIVHIYPWAPNGLEAIDILTSGGADVKKININHVDVEIDIEYIKKVGDTGAFFEFDNFGKEYFIDSRYRGFSGGVFARDIERVKALKELIDSGYLSNILITCDVCLKTLLHAYGGWGYDHILTYILPMMKDEGITDNQIDIIIKENPKRFLNIDRSWTNIT
;
A
#
# COMPACT_ATOMS: atom_id res chain seq x y z
N ARG A 1 6.19 10.74 3.27
CA ARG A 1 6.75 11.77 4.19
C ARG A 1 5.75 11.97 5.33
N GLY A 2 6.20 12.41 6.50
CA GLY A 2 5.34 12.59 7.70
C GLY A 2 5.49 11.50 8.77
N ILE A 3 6.06 10.33 8.41
CA ILE A 3 6.09 9.13 9.28
C ILE A 3 7.48 8.53 9.50
N GLY A 4 8.56 9.30 9.33
CA GLY A 4 9.91 8.87 9.72
C GLY A 4 10.66 7.97 8.73
N ARG A 5 10.46 8.15 7.41
CA ARG A 5 11.22 7.42 6.36
C ARG A 5 12.73 7.60 6.51
N ASP A 6 13.48 6.49 6.49
CA ASP A 6 14.95 6.46 6.54
C ASP A 6 15.55 5.52 5.46
N PRO A 7 15.95 6.05 4.29
CA PRO A 7 16.47 5.23 3.20
C PRO A 7 17.82 4.57 3.50
N GLU A 8 18.64 5.18 4.37
CA GLU A 8 19.96 4.63 4.69
C GLU A 8 19.83 3.40 5.58
N GLN A 9 18.91 3.44 6.53
CA GLN A 9 18.56 2.29 7.36
C GLN A 9 17.95 1.17 6.52
N LEU A 10 17.07 1.47 5.56
CA LEU A 10 16.56 0.46 4.61
C LEU A 10 17.71 -0.19 3.81
N ARG A 11 18.63 0.61 3.28
CA ARG A 11 19.82 0.11 2.56
C ARG A 11 20.70 -0.76 3.46
N LYS A 12 20.90 -0.36 4.71
CA LYS A 12 21.68 -1.12 5.69
C LYS A 12 21.02 -2.48 5.97
N ILE A 13 19.71 -2.51 6.22
CA ILE A 13 18.97 -3.75 6.47
C ILE A 13 19.05 -4.67 5.25
N SER A 14 18.80 -4.13 4.05
CA SER A 14 18.89 -4.90 2.80
C SER A 14 20.27 -5.57 2.61
N ARG A 15 21.36 -4.85 2.89
CA ARG A 15 22.72 -5.41 2.82
C ARG A 15 23.01 -6.47 3.88
N LEU A 16 22.45 -6.30 5.09
CA LEU A 16 22.66 -7.24 6.19
C LEU A 16 21.88 -8.55 6.00
N THR A 17 20.68 -8.48 5.43
CA THR A 17 19.78 -9.63 5.28
C THR A 17 19.85 -10.30 3.91
N GLY A 18 20.33 -9.58 2.89
CA GLY A 18 20.25 -10.01 1.50
C GLY A 18 18.86 -9.85 0.87
N LEU A 19 17.89 -9.28 1.60
CA LEU A 19 16.55 -9.01 1.08
C LEU A 19 16.53 -7.78 0.18
N ASN A 20 15.74 -7.85 -0.90
CA ASN A 20 15.41 -6.69 -1.70
C ASN A 20 14.38 -5.84 -0.95
N ILE A 21 14.73 -4.58 -0.66
CA ILE A 21 13.84 -3.63 0.02
C ILE A 21 13.55 -2.48 -0.94
N ILE A 22 12.26 -2.22 -1.19
CA ILE A 22 11.81 -1.17 -2.09
C ILE A 22 11.36 0.02 -1.23
N ALA A 23 12.01 1.17 -1.40
CA ALA A 23 11.65 2.39 -0.70
C ALA A 23 10.47 3.12 -1.39
N GLY A 24 9.59 3.73 -0.60
CA GLY A 24 8.49 4.58 -1.08
C GLY A 24 8.81 6.09 -1.07
N CYS A 25 8.03 6.85 -1.83
CA CYS A 25 7.99 8.31 -1.83
C CYS A 25 6.57 8.87 -1.68
N GLY A 26 6.41 10.19 -1.55
CA GLY A 26 5.09 10.83 -1.44
C GLY A 26 4.77 11.33 -0.04
N TYR A 27 3.50 11.62 0.22
CA TYR A 27 3.01 12.22 1.47
C TYR A 27 1.87 11.39 2.04
N TYR A 28 1.86 11.26 3.37
CA TYR A 28 0.86 10.47 4.08
C TYR A 28 -0.40 11.29 4.36
N THR A 29 -1.11 11.06 5.46
CA THR A 29 -2.38 11.73 5.80
C THR A 29 -2.19 13.18 6.21
N GLN A 30 -3.26 13.98 6.11
CA GLN A 30 -3.25 15.43 6.35
C GLN A 30 -2.59 15.84 7.67
N ASP A 31 -2.83 15.11 8.75
CA ASP A 31 -2.29 15.37 10.09
C ASP A 31 -0.77 15.20 10.20
N THR A 32 -0.15 14.53 9.21
CA THR A 32 1.30 14.33 9.12
C THR A 32 1.97 15.21 8.05
N HIS A 33 1.19 16.02 7.32
CA HIS A 33 1.72 16.91 6.30
C HIS A 33 2.61 18.00 6.92
N PRO A 34 3.66 18.44 6.21
CA PRO A 34 4.48 19.56 6.69
C PRO A 34 3.67 20.86 6.73
N ALA A 35 4.10 21.79 7.58
CA ALA A 35 3.39 23.07 7.80
C ALA A 35 3.29 23.96 6.54
N ASP A 36 4.09 23.71 5.51
CA ASP A 36 4.06 24.43 4.23
C ASP A 36 3.21 23.74 3.16
N MET A 37 2.52 22.63 3.48
CA MET A 37 1.77 21.84 2.49
C MET A 37 0.74 22.70 1.73
N ASP A 38 0.03 23.61 2.38
CA ASP A 38 -0.95 24.48 1.71
C ASP A 38 -0.35 25.32 0.59
N LYS A 39 0.94 25.68 0.70
CA LYS A 39 1.65 26.50 -0.28
C LYS A 39 2.21 25.68 -1.45
N LYS A 40 2.40 24.37 -1.25
CA LYS A 40 2.88 23.48 -2.31
C LYS A 40 1.81 23.31 -3.39
N THR A 41 2.24 23.36 -4.63
CA THR A 41 1.43 23.05 -5.82
C THR A 41 1.46 21.55 -6.12
N VAL A 42 0.51 21.08 -6.94
CA VAL A 42 0.51 19.70 -7.46
C VAL A 42 1.82 19.38 -8.17
N ASP A 43 2.32 20.32 -8.98
CA ASP A 43 3.50 20.08 -9.82
C ASP A 43 4.79 20.02 -8.99
N GLU A 44 4.93 20.85 -7.95
CA GLU A 44 6.06 20.74 -7.01
C GLU A 44 6.06 19.39 -6.27
N ILE A 45 4.90 18.94 -5.78
CA ILE A 45 4.79 17.63 -5.10
C ILE A 45 5.12 16.49 -6.07
N LYS A 46 4.65 16.59 -7.32
CA LYS A 46 4.96 15.64 -8.39
C LYS A 46 6.46 15.61 -8.70
N ASP A 47 7.08 16.78 -8.89
CA ASP A 47 8.52 16.90 -9.19
C ASP A 47 9.39 16.31 -8.07
N GLU A 48 8.99 16.51 -6.81
CA GLU A 48 9.64 15.88 -5.67
C GLU A 48 9.59 14.34 -5.76
N MET A 49 8.43 13.75 -6.05
CA MET A 49 8.30 12.29 -6.19
C MET A 49 9.10 11.75 -7.39
N VAL A 50 8.99 12.40 -8.55
CA VAL A 50 9.72 12.04 -9.77
C VAL A 50 11.24 12.09 -9.54
N SER A 51 11.73 13.13 -8.86
CA SER A 51 13.15 13.26 -8.55
C SER A 51 13.62 12.15 -7.60
N GLU A 52 12.83 11.78 -6.58
CA GLU A 52 13.18 10.66 -5.68
C GLU A 52 13.21 9.30 -6.39
N ILE A 53 12.39 9.11 -7.42
CA ILE A 53 12.36 7.91 -8.26
C ILE A 53 13.57 7.88 -9.23
N LYS A 54 13.84 8.99 -9.94
CA LYS A 54 14.85 9.05 -11.00
C LYS A 54 16.26 9.31 -10.47
N ASN A 55 16.39 10.25 -9.53
CA ASN A 55 17.68 10.77 -9.05
C ASN A 55 18.05 10.21 -7.67
N GLY A 56 17.05 9.81 -6.90
CA GLY A 56 17.21 9.28 -5.55
C GLY A 56 16.74 10.24 -4.47
N ILE A 57 16.45 9.69 -3.30
CA ILE A 57 16.06 10.44 -2.12
C ILE A 57 17.26 11.30 -1.68
N PRO A 58 17.07 12.62 -1.47
CA PRO A 58 18.16 13.56 -1.21
C PRO A 58 19.17 13.03 -0.19
N TRP A 59 20.46 13.27 -0.46
CA TRP A 59 21.62 12.90 0.38
C TRP A 59 21.93 11.40 0.51
N THR A 60 21.05 10.49 0.08
CA THR A 60 21.27 9.04 0.25
C THR A 60 21.62 8.31 -1.04
N GLY A 61 21.18 8.85 -2.19
CA GLY A 61 21.27 8.18 -3.50
C GLY A 61 20.35 6.96 -3.66
N VAL A 62 19.56 6.61 -2.63
CA VAL A 62 18.59 5.50 -2.68
C VAL A 62 17.36 5.96 -3.44
N ARG A 63 17.01 5.26 -4.51
CA ARG A 63 15.82 5.58 -5.32
C ARG A 63 14.56 4.97 -4.74
N ALA A 64 13.46 5.73 -4.81
CA ALA A 64 12.14 5.18 -4.58
C ALA A 64 11.76 4.22 -5.71
N GLY A 65 11.06 3.13 -5.37
CA GLY A 65 10.54 2.16 -6.35
C GLY A 65 9.02 2.00 -6.31
N VAL A 66 8.34 2.71 -5.41
CA VAL A 66 6.88 2.83 -5.35
C VAL A 66 6.50 4.27 -4.96
N ILE A 67 5.37 4.75 -5.45
CA ILE A 67 4.73 6.00 -5.01
C ILE A 67 3.79 5.62 -3.88
N GLY A 68 4.10 6.05 -2.67
CA GLY A 68 3.25 5.88 -1.51
C GLY A 68 3.95 5.33 -0.27
N GLU A 69 3.17 4.98 0.75
CA GLU A 69 1.70 5.08 0.76
C GLU A 69 1.20 6.53 0.74
N LEU A 70 0.29 6.85 -0.20
CA LEU A 70 -0.38 8.15 -0.28
C LEU A 70 -1.56 8.15 0.69
N GLY A 71 -1.55 9.08 1.64
CA GLY A 71 -2.54 9.14 2.73
C GLY A 71 -3.89 9.68 2.32
N THR A 72 -4.96 9.03 2.77
CA THR A 72 -6.30 9.60 2.80
C THR A 72 -6.91 9.48 4.19
N SER A 73 -7.60 10.53 4.64
CA SER A 73 -8.37 10.50 5.87
C SER A 73 -9.78 9.93 5.62
N ASP A 74 -10.62 9.89 6.66
CA ASP A 74 -12.02 9.43 6.58
C ASP A 74 -12.81 10.15 5.47
N ILE A 75 -12.53 11.44 5.29
CA ILE A 75 -12.80 12.20 4.07
C ILE A 75 -11.48 12.54 3.39
N ILE A 76 -11.43 12.49 2.06
CA ILE A 76 -10.22 12.91 1.34
C ILE A 76 -10.14 14.43 1.36
N TYR A 77 -9.25 14.98 2.17
CA TYR A 77 -9.11 16.43 2.33
C TYR A 77 -8.45 17.10 1.11
N PRO A 78 -8.57 18.44 0.93
CA PRO A 78 -8.00 19.14 -0.22
C PRO A 78 -6.51 18.88 -0.47
N ASN A 79 -5.69 18.83 0.59
CA ASN A 79 -4.26 18.52 0.44
C ASN A 79 -3.98 17.05 0.12
N GLU A 80 -4.83 16.13 0.59
CA GLU A 80 -4.74 14.72 0.22
C GLU A 80 -5.14 14.50 -1.25
N LYS A 81 -6.20 15.17 -1.72
CA LYS A 81 -6.56 15.21 -3.15
C LYS A 81 -5.41 15.76 -3.99
N LYS A 82 -4.78 16.85 -3.54
CA LYS A 82 -3.59 17.44 -4.18
C LYS A 82 -2.43 16.44 -4.27
N VAL A 83 -2.17 15.68 -3.21
CA VAL A 83 -1.13 14.64 -3.17
C VAL A 83 -1.47 13.47 -4.09
N LEU A 84 -2.72 12.99 -4.10
CA LEU A 84 -3.18 11.94 -5.01
C LEU A 84 -3.00 12.38 -6.48
N THR A 85 -3.48 13.57 -6.86
CA THR A 85 -3.29 14.10 -8.22
C THR A 85 -1.80 14.21 -8.58
N ALA A 86 -0.95 14.65 -7.66
CA ALA A 86 0.49 14.69 -7.89
C ALA A 86 1.09 13.29 -8.07
N GLY A 87 0.64 12.31 -7.29
CA GLY A 87 1.04 10.91 -7.40
C GLY A 87 0.66 10.29 -8.74
N ALA A 88 -0.54 10.60 -9.25
CA ALA A 88 -0.98 10.19 -10.58
C ALA A 88 -0.10 10.75 -11.70
N LYS A 89 0.22 12.05 -11.65
CA LYS A 89 1.12 12.67 -12.62
C LYS A 89 2.54 12.08 -12.55
N ALA A 90 3.04 11.80 -11.35
CA ALA A 90 4.35 11.18 -11.16
C ALA A 90 4.37 9.74 -11.70
N HIS A 91 3.27 9.00 -11.52
CA HIS A 91 3.08 7.70 -12.15
C HIS A 91 3.08 7.81 -13.67
N ALA A 92 2.31 8.74 -14.26
CA ALA A 92 2.24 8.91 -15.70
C ALA A 92 3.62 9.18 -16.34
N GLU A 93 4.53 9.84 -15.61
CA GLU A 93 5.90 10.10 -16.07
C GLU A 93 6.87 8.93 -15.84
N THR A 94 6.60 8.06 -14.87
CA THR A 94 7.59 7.07 -14.38
C THR A 94 7.10 5.63 -14.36
N GLY A 95 5.86 5.34 -14.73
CA GLY A 95 5.25 4.01 -14.64
C GLY A 95 5.27 3.36 -13.25
N THR A 96 5.66 4.09 -12.20
CA THR A 96 5.89 3.57 -10.85
C THR A 96 4.55 3.27 -10.17
N GLY A 97 4.40 2.08 -9.58
CA GLY A 97 3.15 1.70 -8.89
C GLY A 97 2.78 2.65 -7.76
N ILE A 98 1.49 2.89 -7.58
CA ILE A 98 0.90 3.77 -6.56
C ILE A 98 0.26 2.91 -5.47
N ILE A 99 0.66 3.14 -4.23
CA ILE A 99 0.07 2.55 -3.02
C ILE A 99 -0.72 3.64 -2.31
N VAL A 100 -1.99 3.37 -2.02
CA VAL A 100 -2.90 4.33 -1.39
C VAL A 100 -3.34 3.79 -0.04
N HIS A 101 -3.03 4.53 1.00
CA HIS A 101 -3.60 4.36 2.31
C HIS A 101 -5.05 4.87 2.30
N ILE A 102 -6.01 3.98 2.52
CA ILE A 102 -7.37 4.38 2.82
C ILE A 102 -7.60 4.38 4.32
N TYR A 103 -8.41 5.33 4.80
CA TYR A 103 -8.87 5.29 6.17
C TYR A 103 -9.62 3.96 6.39
N PRO A 104 -9.18 3.09 7.33
CA PRO A 104 -9.60 1.69 7.33
C PRO A 104 -11.09 1.40 7.52
N TRP A 105 -11.88 2.41 7.92
CA TRP A 105 -13.33 2.32 8.13
C TRP A 105 -14.13 3.22 7.19
N ALA A 106 -13.53 3.70 6.09
CA ALA A 106 -14.22 4.49 5.06
C ALA A 106 -14.06 3.85 3.68
N PRO A 107 -15.14 3.76 2.87
CA PRO A 107 -15.08 3.22 1.52
C PRO A 107 -14.58 4.26 0.49
N ASN A 108 -13.52 4.99 0.81
CA ASN A 108 -13.03 6.13 0.02
C ASN A 108 -12.02 5.73 -1.09
N GLY A 109 -11.68 4.44 -1.21
CA GLY A 109 -10.74 3.94 -2.23
C GLY A 109 -11.24 4.13 -3.66
N LEU A 110 -12.56 4.05 -3.90
CA LEU A 110 -13.14 4.37 -5.22
C LEU A 110 -12.95 5.85 -5.59
N GLU A 111 -13.08 6.77 -4.64
CA GLU A 111 -12.79 8.20 -4.86
C GLU A 111 -11.30 8.41 -5.14
N ALA A 112 -10.41 7.72 -4.40
CA ALA A 112 -8.98 7.79 -4.65
C ALA A 112 -8.61 7.26 -6.06
N ILE A 113 -9.20 6.15 -6.50
CA ILE A 113 -9.02 5.61 -7.86
C ILE A 113 -9.48 6.61 -8.92
N ASP A 114 -10.64 7.25 -8.73
CA ASP A 114 -11.15 8.27 -9.66
C ASP A 114 -10.20 9.48 -9.78
N ILE A 115 -9.71 10.00 -8.65
CA ILE A 115 -8.72 11.09 -8.63
C ILE A 115 -7.44 10.69 -9.34
N LEU A 116 -6.95 9.47 -9.08
CA LEU A 116 -5.70 8.98 -9.65
C LEU A 116 -5.81 8.75 -11.16
N THR A 117 -6.86 8.08 -11.62
CA THR A 117 -7.08 7.81 -13.05
C THR A 117 -7.37 9.08 -13.83
N SER A 118 -8.14 10.03 -13.26
CA SER A 118 -8.32 11.38 -13.82
C SER A 118 -7.01 12.17 -13.92
N GLY A 119 -6.06 11.90 -13.01
CA GLY A 119 -4.71 12.46 -13.03
C GLY A 119 -3.73 11.76 -13.98
N GLY A 120 -4.17 10.74 -14.73
CA GLY A 120 -3.37 10.02 -15.72
C GLY A 120 -2.71 8.73 -15.22
N ALA A 121 -3.08 8.23 -14.04
CA ALA A 121 -2.56 6.95 -13.55
C ALA A 121 -3.16 5.75 -14.32
N ASP A 122 -2.35 4.73 -14.63
CA ASP A 122 -2.87 3.42 -15.06
C ASP A 122 -3.50 2.72 -13.85
N VAL A 123 -4.79 2.41 -13.94
CA VAL A 123 -5.53 1.74 -12.87
C VAL A 123 -4.90 0.41 -12.46
N LYS A 124 -4.25 -0.30 -13.40
CA LYS A 124 -3.54 -1.57 -13.14
C LYS A 124 -2.26 -1.41 -12.31
N LYS A 125 -1.91 -0.18 -11.96
CA LYS A 125 -0.76 0.21 -11.14
C LYS A 125 -1.17 0.93 -9.86
N ILE A 126 -2.46 0.91 -9.52
CA ILE A 126 -3.00 1.42 -8.27
C ILE A 126 -3.25 0.24 -7.33
N ASN A 127 -2.82 0.38 -6.07
CA ASN A 127 -3.09 -0.54 -4.98
C ASN A 127 -3.81 0.19 -3.85
N ILE A 128 -4.96 -0.33 -3.44
CA ILE A 128 -5.78 0.19 -2.33
C ILE A 128 -5.55 -0.67 -1.09
N ASN A 129 -4.93 -0.06 -0.08
CA ASN A 129 -4.55 -0.72 1.18
C ASN A 129 -5.73 -0.93 2.11
N HIS A 130 -5.52 -1.62 3.23
CA HIS A 130 -6.40 -1.66 4.40
C HIS A 130 -7.87 -2.05 4.13
N VAL A 131 -8.16 -2.73 3.01
CA VAL A 131 -9.53 -3.19 2.70
C VAL A 131 -9.99 -4.33 3.62
N ASP A 132 -9.12 -4.76 4.53
CA ASP A 132 -9.24 -5.94 5.38
C ASP A 132 -9.26 -5.63 6.89
N VAL A 133 -9.48 -4.37 7.27
CA VAL A 133 -9.78 -4.01 8.66
C VAL A 133 -11.25 -4.27 8.98
N GLU A 134 -12.16 -3.71 8.19
CA GLU A 134 -13.59 -4.04 8.16
C GLU A 134 -13.93 -4.58 6.77
N ILE A 135 -14.02 -5.90 6.65
CA ILE A 135 -14.17 -6.57 5.35
C ILE A 135 -15.58 -6.34 4.80
N ASP A 136 -15.69 -5.48 3.80
CA ASP A 136 -16.86 -5.36 2.92
C ASP A 136 -16.52 -5.95 1.55
N ILE A 137 -16.95 -7.19 1.31
CA ILE A 137 -16.68 -7.92 0.07
C ILE A 137 -17.23 -7.18 -1.16
N GLU A 138 -18.41 -6.58 -1.06
CA GLU A 138 -19.03 -5.92 -2.21
C GLU A 138 -18.31 -4.63 -2.57
N TYR A 139 -17.79 -3.91 -1.58
CA TYR A 139 -16.87 -2.81 -1.80
C TYR A 139 -15.55 -3.27 -2.44
N ILE A 140 -14.94 -4.35 -1.94
CA ILE A 140 -13.69 -4.90 -2.49
C ILE A 140 -13.88 -5.34 -3.94
N LYS A 141 -15.01 -5.99 -4.28
CA LYS A 141 -15.35 -6.35 -5.67
C LYS A 141 -15.44 -5.11 -6.56
N LYS A 142 -16.09 -4.04 -6.11
CA LYS A 142 -16.15 -2.76 -6.85
C LYS A 142 -14.77 -2.16 -7.09
N VAL A 143 -13.85 -2.25 -6.13
CA VAL A 143 -12.44 -1.85 -6.32
C VAL A 143 -11.79 -2.74 -7.39
N GLY A 144 -11.96 -4.06 -7.30
CA GLY A 144 -11.45 -5.02 -8.29
C GLY A 144 -12.00 -4.80 -9.71
N ASP A 145 -13.27 -4.43 -9.85
CA ASP A 145 -13.94 -4.15 -11.13
C ASP A 145 -13.31 -2.99 -11.90
N THR A 146 -12.66 -2.05 -11.20
CA THR A 146 -11.90 -0.97 -11.84
C THR A 146 -10.61 -1.48 -12.52
N GLY A 147 -10.12 -2.66 -12.13
CA GLY A 147 -8.82 -3.20 -12.52
C GLY A 147 -7.68 -2.85 -11.57
N ALA A 148 -7.94 -2.11 -10.49
CA ALA A 148 -6.96 -1.83 -9.44
C ALA A 148 -6.64 -3.08 -8.59
N PHE A 149 -5.49 -3.06 -7.93
CA PHE A 149 -5.21 -3.98 -6.85
C PHE A 149 -5.91 -3.52 -5.56
N PHE A 150 -6.27 -4.48 -4.73
CA PHE A 150 -6.68 -4.26 -3.35
C PHE A 150 -5.83 -5.15 -2.44
N GLU A 151 -5.41 -4.61 -1.30
CA GLU A 151 -4.43 -5.25 -0.44
C GLU A 151 -5.03 -5.63 0.91
N PHE A 152 -4.92 -6.92 1.23
CA PHE A 152 -5.13 -7.44 2.58
C PHE A 152 -3.81 -7.33 3.34
N ASP A 153 -3.55 -6.16 3.91
CA ASP A 153 -2.25 -5.81 4.52
C ASP A 153 -2.23 -5.89 6.05
N ASN A 154 -3.32 -6.30 6.70
CA ASN A 154 -3.41 -6.34 8.16
C ASN A 154 -3.32 -7.76 8.75
N PHE A 155 -2.76 -8.74 8.03
CA PHE A 155 -2.57 -10.08 8.58
C PHE A 155 -1.74 -10.04 9.88
N GLY A 156 -2.26 -10.67 10.93
CA GLY A 156 -1.70 -10.66 12.27
C GLY A 156 -2.12 -9.47 13.16
N LYS A 157 -2.85 -8.48 12.63
CA LYS A 157 -3.43 -7.39 13.42
C LYS A 157 -4.85 -7.74 13.85
N GLU A 158 -4.99 -8.35 15.03
CA GLU A 158 -6.29 -8.72 15.61
C GLU A 158 -6.60 -7.92 16.89
N TYR A 159 -6.60 -6.59 16.77
CA TYR A 159 -6.79 -5.70 17.91
C TYR A 159 -8.25 -5.27 18.10
N PHE A 160 -8.60 -5.01 19.36
CA PHE A 160 -9.75 -4.18 19.70
C PHE A 160 -9.26 -2.79 20.10
N ILE A 161 -9.69 -1.77 19.35
CA ILE A 161 -9.45 -0.37 19.69
C ILE A 161 -10.76 0.22 20.17
N ASP A 162 -10.82 0.50 21.48
CA ASP A 162 -11.98 1.08 22.15
C ASP A 162 -12.37 2.41 21.50
N SER A 163 -13.67 2.53 21.20
CA SER A 163 -14.20 3.65 20.45
C SER A 163 -14.07 5.01 21.14
N ARG A 164 -13.82 5.02 22.45
CA ARG A 164 -13.69 6.23 23.27
C ARG A 164 -12.30 6.84 23.25
N TYR A 165 -11.29 6.04 22.92
CA TYR A 165 -9.88 6.48 22.88
C TYR A 165 -9.37 6.60 21.43
N ARG A 166 -10.29 6.67 20.46
CA ARG A 166 -10.04 6.42 19.03
C ARG A 166 -8.97 7.28 18.39
N GLY A 167 -8.89 8.57 18.68
CA GLY A 167 -8.14 9.46 17.79
C GLY A 167 -8.52 9.20 16.32
N PHE A 168 -7.55 8.80 15.50
CA PHE A 168 -7.71 8.44 14.08
C PHE A 168 -8.02 6.95 13.81
N SER A 169 -8.19 6.09 14.82
CA SER A 169 -8.32 4.64 14.64
C SER A 169 -9.41 4.05 15.52
N GLY A 170 -10.23 3.12 15.04
CA GLY A 170 -11.24 2.56 15.92
C GLY A 170 -12.08 1.42 15.38
N GLY A 171 -12.18 0.34 16.14
CA GLY A 171 -12.98 -0.83 15.77
C GLY A 171 -12.30 -2.13 16.17
N VAL A 172 -12.96 -3.24 15.82
CA VAL A 172 -12.36 -4.57 15.84
C VAL A 172 -11.72 -4.77 14.48
N PHE A 173 -10.44 -5.12 14.45
CA PHE A 173 -9.83 -5.59 13.21
C PHE A 173 -10.37 -6.98 12.90
N ALA A 174 -10.66 -7.25 11.62
CA ALA A 174 -10.94 -8.61 11.17
C ALA A 174 -9.83 -9.56 11.64
N ARG A 175 -10.19 -10.81 11.88
CA ARG A 175 -9.25 -11.89 12.20
C ARG A 175 -8.69 -12.50 10.94
N ASP A 176 -7.55 -13.15 11.05
CA ASP A 176 -6.87 -13.78 9.90
C ASP A 176 -7.75 -14.86 9.25
N ILE A 177 -8.55 -15.59 10.05
CA ILE A 177 -9.53 -16.55 9.52
C ILE A 177 -10.63 -15.87 8.69
N GLU A 178 -11.02 -14.64 9.04
CA GLU A 178 -12.01 -13.85 8.29
C GLU A 178 -11.38 -13.33 7.00
N ARG A 179 -10.12 -12.88 7.05
CA ARG A 179 -9.34 -12.49 5.87
C ARG A 179 -9.18 -13.63 4.87
N VAL A 180 -8.79 -14.82 5.32
CA VAL A 180 -8.57 -15.97 4.43
C VAL A 180 -9.89 -16.41 3.77
N LYS A 181 -11.01 -16.42 4.50
CA LYS A 181 -12.33 -16.70 3.93
C LYS A 181 -12.74 -15.67 2.89
N ALA A 182 -12.51 -14.39 3.18
CA ALA A 182 -12.75 -13.30 2.24
C ALA A 182 -11.89 -13.44 0.97
N LEU A 183 -10.61 -13.77 1.11
CA LEU A 183 -9.73 -14.06 -0.03
C LEU A 183 -10.28 -15.22 -0.86
N LYS A 184 -10.72 -16.33 -0.24
CA LYS A 184 -11.31 -17.45 -0.96
C LYS A 184 -12.54 -17.04 -1.76
N GLU A 185 -13.45 -16.27 -1.17
CA GLU A 185 -14.65 -15.77 -1.84
C GLU A 185 -14.31 -14.86 -3.04
N LEU A 186 -13.34 -13.95 -2.87
CA LEU A 186 -12.89 -13.04 -3.94
C LEU A 186 -12.20 -13.81 -5.08
N ILE A 187 -11.43 -14.84 -4.76
CA ILE A 187 -10.80 -15.73 -5.74
C ILE A 187 -11.88 -16.48 -6.53
N ASP A 188 -12.88 -17.05 -5.87
CA ASP A 188 -13.99 -17.76 -6.52
C ASP A 188 -14.85 -16.83 -7.37
N SER A 189 -14.88 -15.54 -7.02
CA SER A 189 -15.55 -14.47 -7.77
C SER A 189 -14.70 -13.91 -8.92
N GLY A 190 -13.48 -14.43 -9.15
CA GLY A 190 -12.65 -14.07 -10.30
C GLY A 190 -11.59 -12.98 -10.07
N TYR A 191 -11.42 -12.50 -8.84
CA TYR A 191 -10.52 -11.37 -8.52
C TYR A 191 -9.09 -11.80 -8.13
N LEU A 192 -8.69 -13.05 -8.41
CA LEU A 192 -7.36 -13.58 -8.06
C LEU A 192 -6.21 -12.66 -8.50
N SER A 193 -6.35 -11.99 -9.65
CA SER A 193 -5.31 -11.11 -10.21
C SER A 193 -5.26 -9.70 -9.61
N ASN A 194 -6.20 -9.36 -8.72
CA ASN A 194 -6.30 -8.05 -8.07
C ASN A 194 -5.79 -8.08 -6.62
N ILE A 195 -5.49 -9.27 -6.08
CA ILE A 195 -5.14 -9.46 -4.66
C ILE A 195 -3.65 -9.18 -4.42
N LEU A 196 -3.35 -8.32 -3.44
CA LEU A 196 -2.06 -8.26 -2.76
C LEU A 196 -2.26 -8.58 -1.27
N ILE A 197 -1.21 -9.08 -0.59
CA ILE A 197 -1.26 -9.39 0.84
C ILE A 197 0.04 -9.00 1.54
N THR A 198 -0.06 -8.51 2.78
CA THR A 198 1.09 -8.26 3.68
C THR A 198 0.62 -8.18 5.15
N CYS A 199 1.49 -7.76 6.06
CA CYS A 199 1.22 -7.63 7.50
C CYS A 199 1.19 -6.19 8.03
N ASP A 200 1.62 -5.22 7.21
CA ASP A 200 1.76 -3.80 7.58
C ASP A 200 2.36 -3.60 8.99
N VAL A 201 3.56 -4.16 9.17
CA VAL A 201 4.28 -4.09 10.45
C VAL A 201 4.77 -2.66 10.69
N CYS A 202 3.94 -1.87 11.37
CA CYS A 202 4.17 -0.46 11.65
C CYS A 202 4.29 -0.12 13.16
N LEU A 203 4.05 -1.08 14.05
CA LEU A 203 4.14 -0.94 15.51
C LEU A 203 5.15 -1.94 16.10
N LYS A 204 5.84 -1.57 17.19
CA LYS A 204 6.79 -2.47 17.87
C LYS A 204 6.14 -3.78 18.32
N THR A 205 4.92 -3.71 18.81
CA THR A 205 4.13 -4.86 19.29
C THR A 205 3.80 -5.87 18.19
N LEU A 206 3.97 -5.52 16.91
CA LEU A 206 3.79 -6.44 15.79
C LEU A 206 5.02 -7.34 15.54
N LEU A 207 6.16 -7.03 16.15
CA LEU A 207 7.39 -7.82 15.97
C LEU A 207 7.44 -9.00 16.95
N HIS A 208 8.04 -10.12 16.53
CA HIS A 208 8.33 -11.28 17.39
C HIS A 208 8.99 -10.91 18.72
N ALA A 209 9.94 -9.96 18.70
CA ALA A 209 10.65 -9.50 19.89
C ALA A 209 9.74 -8.90 20.98
N TYR A 210 8.52 -8.49 20.62
CA TYR A 210 7.53 -7.93 21.52
C TYR A 210 6.25 -8.77 21.57
N GLY A 211 6.29 -10.03 21.11
CA GLY A 211 5.17 -10.97 21.15
C GLY A 211 4.18 -10.86 19.98
N GLY A 212 4.49 -10.05 18.96
CA GLY A 212 3.72 -10.02 17.71
C GLY A 212 4.15 -11.09 16.71
N TRP A 213 3.45 -11.18 15.58
CA TRP A 213 3.65 -12.23 14.58
C TRP A 213 4.85 -12.03 13.64
N GLY A 214 5.43 -10.84 13.59
CA GLY A 214 6.58 -10.55 12.73
C GLY A 214 6.25 -10.49 11.23
N TYR A 215 7.30 -10.34 10.41
CA TYR A 215 7.19 -10.19 8.95
C TYR A 215 6.94 -11.52 8.22
N ASP A 216 7.26 -12.65 8.84
CA ASP A 216 7.15 -14.00 8.28
C ASP A 216 5.77 -14.63 8.45
N HIS A 217 4.86 -13.99 9.20
CA HIS A 217 3.51 -14.49 9.49
C HIS A 217 2.75 -14.99 8.26
N ILE A 218 2.83 -14.24 7.15
CA ILE A 218 2.25 -14.67 5.88
C ILE A 218 2.73 -16.07 5.51
N LEU A 219 4.04 -16.27 5.50
CA LEU A 219 4.68 -17.50 5.05
C LEU A 219 4.47 -18.66 6.03
N THR A 220 4.50 -18.38 7.33
CA THR A 220 4.49 -19.42 8.37
C THR A 220 3.08 -19.88 8.77
N TYR A 221 2.09 -18.98 8.75
CA TYR A 221 0.75 -19.26 9.27
C TYR A 221 -0.37 -19.00 8.26
N ILE A 222 -0.29 -17.91 7.48
CA ILE A 222 -1.37 -17.55 6.55
C ILE A 222 -1.38 -18.48 5.34
N LEU A 223 -0.24 -18.79 4.73
CA LEU A 223 -0.20 -19.71 3.58
C LEU A 223 -0.74 -21.11 3.93
N PRO A 224 -0.41 -21.74 5.07
CA PRO A 224 -1.10 -22.96 5.52
C PRO A 224 -2.61 -22.78 5.68
N MET A 225 -3.06 -21.68 6.33
CA MET A 225 -4.49 -21.39 6.51
C MET A 225 -5.23 -21.24 5.17
N MET A 226 -4.60 -20.60 4.18
CA MET A 226 -5.13 -20.48 2.82
C MET A 226 -5.33 -21.86 2.18
N LYS A 227 -4.40 -22.79 2.37
CA LYS A 227 -4.51 -24.17 1.85
C LYS A 227 -5.64 -24.93 2.53
N ASP A 228 -5.79 -24.79 3.85
CA ASP A 228 -6.88 -25.41 4.61
C ASP A 228 -8.26 -24.90 4.16
N GLU A 229 -8.37 -23.62 3.77
CA GLU A 229 -9.57 -23.03 3.16
C GLU A 229 -9.73 -23.37 1.66
N GLY A 230 -8.86 -24.22 1.10
CA GLY A 230 -8.95 -24.72 -0.27
C GLY A 230 -8.40 -23.78 -1.35
N ILE A 231 -7.57 -22.80 -0.99
CA ILE A 231 -6.81 -22.00 -1.96
C ILE A 231 -5.61 -22.85 -2.43
N THR A 232 -5.53 -23.06 -3.74
CA THR A 232 -4.52 -23.93 -4.35
C THR A 232 -3.12 -23.32 -4.33
N ASP A 233 -2.08 -24.16 -4.38
CA ASP A 233 -0.68 -23.69 -4.47
C ASP A 233 -0.45 -22.74 -5.64
N ASN A 234 -1.11 -22.97 -6.78
CA ASN A 234 -1.01 -22.08 -7.95
C ASN A 234 -1.63 -20.70 -7.69
N GLN A 235 -2.78 -20.65 -7.01
CA GLN A 235 -3.40 -19.38 -6.60
C GLN A 235 -2.54 -18.63 -5.58
N ILE A 236 -1.95 -19.35 -4.61
CA ILE A 236 -0.99 -18.79 -3.66
C ILE A 236 0.20 -18.19 -4.40
N ASP A 237 0.81 -18.91 -5.34
CA ASP A 237 1.95 -18.42 -6.11
C ASP A 237 1.60 -17.16 -6.91
N ILE A 238 0.39 -17.07 -7.45
CA ILE A 238 -0.08 -15.84 -8.11
C ILE A 238 -0.13 -14.68 -7.10
N ILE A 239 -0.68 -14.90 -5.91
CA ILE A 239 -0.83 -13.86 -4.88
C ILE A 239 0.53 -13.38 -4.34
N ILE A 240 1.46 -14.28 -4.02
CA ILE A 240 2.72 -13.91 -3.36
C ILE A 240 3.91 -13.68 -4.31
N LYS A 241 3.79 -14.04 -5.59
CA LYS A 241 4.86 -13.85 -6.59
C LYS A 241 4.39 -13.01 -7.78
N GLU A 242 3.37 -13.47 -8.51
CA GLU A 242 3.04 -12.88 -9.81
C GLU A 242 2.33 -11.52 -9.70
N ASN A 243 1.43 -11.36 -8.73
CA ASN A 243 0.72 -10.11 -8.48
C ASN A 243 1.69 -9.00 -8.01
N PRO A 244 2.54 -9.19 -6.98
CA PRO A 244 3.57 -8.22 -6.60
C PRO A 244 4.52 -7.90 -7.74
N LYS A 245 4.95 -8.90 -8.52
CA LYS A 245 5.81 -8.68 -9.70
C LYS A 245 5.12 -7.82 -10.74
N ARG A 246 3.83 -8.06 -11.05
CA ARG A 246 3.06 -7.26 -12.01
C ARG A 246 2.87 -5.83 -11.50
N PHE A 247 2.60 -5.65 -10.21
CA PHE A 247 2.48 -4.33 -9.58
C PHE A 247 3.81 -3.55 -9.62
N LEU A 248 4.91 -4.18 -9.20
CA LEU A 248 6.23 -3.56 -9.05
C LEU A 248 7.05 -3.44 -10.35
N ASN A 249 6.63 -4.10 -11.43
CA ASN A 249 7.36 -4.02 -12.71
C ASN A 249 7.32 -2.60 -13.27
N ILE A 250 8.48 -2.03 -13.63
CA ILE A 250 8.58 -0.68 -14.19
C ILE A 250 9.49 -0.74 -15.42
N ASP A 251 9.05 -0.21 -16.56
CA ASP A 251 9.93 0.02 -17.70
C ASP A 251 10.89 1.16 -17.38
N ARG A 252 12.18 0.90 -17.16
CA ARG A 252 13.15 1.96 -16.79
C ARG A 252 13.84 2.60 -18.01
N SER A 253 13.21 2.62 -19.18
CA SER A 253 13.81 3.18 -20.41
C SER A 253 14.35 4.62 -20.26
N TRP A 254 13.82 5.43 -19.34
CA TRP A 254 14.35 6.77 -19.00
C TRP A 254 15.69 6.78 -18.25
N THR A 255 16.21 5.65 -17.75
CA THR A 255 17.54 5.63 -17.10
C THR A 255 18.70 5.57 -18.08
N ASN A 256 18.43 5.38 -19.38
CA ASN A 256 19.45 5.26 -20.44
C ASN A 256 19.80 6.60 -21.12
N ILE A 257 19.31 7.72 -20.59
CA ILE A 257 19.76 9.06 -21.02
C ILE A 257 20.93 9.44 -20.11
N THR A 258 22.11 8.92 -20.43
CA THR A 258 23.41 9.37 -19.89
C THR A 258 24.11 10.24 -20.91
#